data_AF-A0A8C0ZFV9-F1
#
_entry.id   AF-A0A8C0ZFV9-F1
#
_cell.length_a   1.000
_cell.length_b   1.000
_cell.length_c   1.000
_cell.angle_alpha   90.00
_cell.angle_beta   90.00
_cell.angle_gamma   90.00
#
_symmetry.space_group_name_H-M   'P 1'
#
loop_
_entity.id
_entity.type
_entity.pdbx_description
1 polymer ?
#
loop_
_entity_poly.entity_id
_entity_poly.type
_entity_poly.pdbx_seq_one_letter_code
_entity_poly.pdbx_strand_id
1 'polypeptide(L)'
;MVNIALTLQVLPLVILLGTTCLGASHFSFWANMMKDEADDYENYYYYTEPEQNANLQQELSEEISWFETSLGDFAVMKDSCFSNPCKNGGTCEARGSDFSCHCPAPYSGDTCDKVEDMCREKNCHFGDCLIILTPPYFKCSCKPPYKRPSCQHASKQCSPNPCKNGGTCIRNRYRSKFTCKCPEQFRGRFCEIGPYDCYEEDSSTYRGRVNQAENGRTCLHWNSHHLLDQPFNAFMEDADSYGIGDHNFCRNPDEDERPWCYIRKNEEIEWEYCDVSPCSAEETPTEPPTDPPEIFQTCGQPEVRRTVKKIYGGSKATAGKHPWMASLQRQTPNGNEHFCGGVLIKSCWVLTAAHCLENPETKIQVALGKQNLEKKERHEQIFDAVQIILHGEYREKGGVLYNDIALLKLQPVDGYCAVETKYVKIACVPDFFLPAGTSCFISGWGQTETDDQSHQLLDANVKLISQRKCNEPKLHDNTLDDSMFCAGKLRKPGIDSCEGDSGGPLTCVENGSYYTYGLVSWGDGCGLKNKPGVYTQVTKFAGWIKDVIQSSSRSRH
;
A
#
# COMPACT_ATOMS: atom_id res chain seq x y z
N MET A 1 -68.45 20.65 -14.89
CA MET A 1 -68.09 22.02 -15.29
C MET A 1 -66.57 22.07 -15.46
N VAL A 2 -66.13 22.36 -16.69
CA VAL A 2 -64.84 22.98 -17.11
C VAL A 2 -63.54 22.22 -16.74
N ASN A 3 -62.89 21.43 -17.63
CA ASN A 3 -62.07 21.77 -18.84
C ASN A 3 -60.68 22.38 -18.48
N ILE A 4 -59.51 22.12 -19.11
CA ILE A 4 -59.06 21.56 -20.43
C ILE A 4 -57.71 20.81 -20.18
N ALA A 5 -57.49 19.51 -20.52
CA ALA A 5 -56.90 18.89 -21.73
C ALA A 5 -55.56 19.43 -22.32
N LEU A 6 -54.60 18.54 -22.62
CA LEU A 6 -53.86 18.48 -23.91
C LEU A 6 -53.11 17.13 -24.08
N THR A 7 -52.70 16.83 -25.32
CA THR A 7 -52.31 15.49 -25.84
C THR A 7 -50.87 15.40 -26.39
N LEU A 8 -50.37 14.19 -26.67
CA LEU A 8 -49.01 13.95 -27.21
C LEU A 8 -48.92 12.62 -28.01
N GLN A 9 -48.39 12.66 -29.25
CA GLN A 9 -48.18 11.53 -30.22
C GLN A 9 -47.54 12.09 -31.54
N VAL A 10 -46.84 11.40 -32.47
CA VAL A 10 -46.33 10.01 -32.66
C VAL A 10 -44.95 10.05 -33.43
N LEU A 11 -44.25 8.91 -33.52
CA LEU A 11 -43.19 8.51 -34.51
C LEU A 11 -43.85 7.99 -35.85
N PRO A 12 -43.20 7.39 -36.91
CA PRO A 12 -41.85 6.75 -37.03
C PRO A 12 -41.08 6.77 -38.42
N LEU A 13 -39.89 6.10 -38.45
CA LEU A 13 -39.15 5.33 -39.52
C LEU A 13 -39.17 5.66 -41.05
N VAL A 14 -38.02 5.43 -41.76
CA VAL A 14 -37.83 4.46 -42.92
C VAL A 14 -36.45 4.53 -43.67
N ILE A 15 -35.72 3.39 -43.71
CA ILE A 15 -34.91 2.68 -44.78
C ILE A 15 -33.67 3.30 -45.52
N LEU A 16 -32.71 2.40 -45.86
CA LEU A 16 -31.41 2.55 -46.58
C LEU A 16 -31.48 2.70 -48.12
N LEU A 17 -30.37 3.12 -48.76
CA LEU A 17 -29.74 2.50 -49.96
C LEU A 17 -28.35 3.15 -50.25
N GLY A 18 -27.53 2.61 -51.17
CA GLY A 18 -26.15 3.06 -51.42
C GLY A 18 -25.69 3.05 -52.90
N THR A 19 -24.36 2.91 -53.12
CA THR A 19 -23.60 2.84 -54.40
C THR A 19 -23.07 4.16 -55.02
N THR A 20 -22.26 4.03 -56.08
CA THR A 20 -21.04 4.83 -56.35
C THR A 20 -21.00 5.59 -57.70
N CYS A 21 -20.09 6.57 -57.78
CA CYS A 21 -19.14 6.86 -58.90
C CYS A 21 -19.30 8.18 -59.70
N LEU A 22 -18.15 8.69 -60.20
CA LEU A 22 -17.90 9.78 -61.20
C LEU A 22 -18.35 11.20 -60.80
N GLY A 23 -17.56 12.28 -60.86
CA GLY A 23 -16.30 12.58 -61.55
C GLY A 23 -16.36 14.00 -62.14
N ALA A 24 -15.39 14.87 -61.82
CA ALA A 24 -15.19 16.26 -62.32
C ALA A 24 -16.28 17.32 -61.96
N SER A 25 -15.97 18.60 -61.73
CA SER A 25 -14.69 19.31 -61.50
C SER A 25 -14.97 20.73 -61.03
N HIS A 26 -14.23 21.29 -60.06
CA HIS A 26 -13.78 22.69 -60.03
C HIS A 26 -12.85 22.95 -58.82
N PHE A 27 -11.79 23.73 -59.09
CA PHE A 27 -10.93 24.55 -58.24
C PHE A 27 -11.32 24.77 -56.76
N SER A 28 -10.45 25.04 -55.77
CA SER A 28 -8.97 24.98 -55.62
C SER A 28 -8.65 25.64 -54.27
N PHE A 29 -8.15 24.90 -53.27
CA PHE A 29 -7.11 25.40 -52.37
C PHE A 29 -6.39 24.21 -51.74
N TRP A 30 -5.06 24.22 -51.79
CA TRP A 30 -4.26 22.99 -51.72
C TRP A 30 -3.78 22.62 -50.32
N ALA A 31 -3.69 21.31 -50.10
CA ALA A 31 -2.64 20.70 -49.29
C ALA A 31 -1.68 19.94 -50.23
N ASN A 32 -0.37 20.07 -49.99
CA ASN A 32 0.71 19.14 -50.36
C ASN A 32 1.93 19.58 -49.52
N MET A 33 2.57 18.74 -48.69
CA MET A 33 3.28 17.46 -48.91
C MET A 33 4.80 17.69 -49.10
N MET A 34 5.59 16.84 -48.43
CA MET A 34 7.07 16.75 -48.35
C MET A 34 7.84 17.22 -49.62
N LYS A 35 9.04 17.83 -49.53
CA LYS A 35 10.31 17.17 -49.12
C LYS A 35 11.53 18.14 -49.17
N ASP A 36 12.60 17.75 -48.45
CA ASP A 36 14.06 18.02 -48.66
C ASP A 36 14.66 19.46 -48.68
N GLU A 37 15.98 19.49 -48.40
CA GLU A 37 16.97 20.62 -48.40
C GLU A 37 16.76 21.73 -47.32
N ALA A 38 17.67 21.99 -46.36
CA ALA A 38 19.13 22.20 -46.32
C ALA A 38 19.53 23.70 -46.46
N ASP A 39 20.63 24.08 -45.80
CA ASP A 39 21.25 25.42 -45.69
C ASP A 39 20.48 26.46 -44.83
N ASP A 40 21.09 27.41 -44.09
CA ASP A 40 22.46 27.63 -43.56
C ASP A 40 22.39 28.79 -42.51
N TYR A 41 23.51 29.21 -41.90
CA TYR A 41 23.71 30.38 -41.01
C TYR A 41 23.17 30.28 -39.55
N GLU A 42 23.94 30.61 -38.50
CA GLU A 42 25.39 30.88 -38.40
C GLU A 42 25.86 30.60 -36.96
N ASN A 43 27.11 30.19 -36.75
CA ASN A 43 27.63 29.79 -35.45
C ASN A 43 28.91 30.57 -35.11
N TYR A 44 28.84 31.46 -34.11
CA TYR A 44 30.00 32.20 -33.62
C TYR A 44 30.57 31.57 -32.34
N TYR A 45 31.57 30.72 -32.52
CA TYR A 45 32.52 30.37 -31.46
C TYR A 45 33.66 31.39 -31.42
N TYR A 46 34.04 31.82 -30.22
CA TYR A 46 35.40 32.29 -29.93
C TYR A 46 36.02 31.41 -28.86
N TYR A 47 37.13 30.76 -29.21
CA TYR A 47 38.10 30.24 -28.26
C TYR A 47 39.10 31.35 -27.94
N THR A 48 39.36 31.59 -26.66
CA THR A 48 40.58 32.24 -26.18
C THR A 48 41.10 31.45 -24.99
N GLU A 49 42.40 31.15 -25.00
CA GLU A 49 43.09 30.43 -23.94
C GLU A 49 43.21 31.29 -22.66
N PRO A 50 43.30 30.66 -21.47
CA PRO A 50 43.55 31.40 -20.24
C PRO A 50 45.04 31.68 -20.06
N GLU A 51 45.49 32.87 -20.42
CA GLU A 51 46.72 33.41 -19.85
C GLU A 51 46.55 33.65 -18.34
N GLN A 52 47.59 33.33 -17.57
CA GLN A 52 47.60 33.52 -16.13
C GLN A 52 47.63 35.02 -15.78
N ASN A 53 46.62 35.53 -15.09
CA ASN A 53 46.80 36.76 -14.32
C ASN A 53 46.01 36.76 -13.00
N ALA A 54 46.73 36.99 -11.90
CA ALA A 54 46.21 36.85 -10.55
C ALA A 54 45.70 38.19 -10.01
N ASN A 55 44.46 38.58 -10.35
CA ASN A 55 43.78 39.65 -9.60
C ASN A 55 42.23 39.64 -9.66
N LEU A 56 41.58 38.51 -9.93
CA LEU A 56 40.11 38.46 -10.10
C LEU A 56 39.33 38.17 -8.79
N GLN A 57 39.77 38.74 -7.67
CA GLN A 57 39.19 38.50 -6.34
C GLN A 57 38.76 39.77 -5.59
N GLN A 58 38.82 40.93 -6.25
CA GLN A 58 38.53 42.23 -5.63
C GLN A 58 37.47 43.08 -6.38
N GLU A 59 37.03 42.68 -7.58
CA GLU A 59 35.93 43.37 -8.31
C GLU A 59 34.59 42.63 -8.23
N LEU A 60 34.58 41.33 -7.87
CA LEU A 60 33.34 40.56 -7.69
C LEU A 60 32.65 40.80 -6.33
N SER A 61 33.08 41.79 -5.55
CA SER A 61 32.45 42.20 -4.29
C SER A 61 31.48 43.37 -4.43
N GLU A 62 31.57 44.16 -5.50
CA GLU A 62 30.77 45.39 -5.62
C GLU A 62 29.44 45.20 -6.37
N GLU A 63 29.32 44.21 -7.28
CA GLU A 63 28.03 43.85 -7.89
C GLU A 63 27.08 43.07 -6.95
N ILE A 64 27.59 42.47 -5.87
CA ILE A 64 26.74 41.74 -4.91
C ILE A 64 25.89 42.72 -4.06
N SER A 65 26.39 43.95 -3.84
CA SER A 65 25.73 44.98 -3.03
C SER A 65 24.39 45.50 -3.61
N TRP A 66 24.24 45.53 -4.94
CA TRP A 66 22.98 45.99 -5.56
C TRP A 66 21.90 44.91 -5.56
N PHE A 67 22.29 43.63 -5.69
CA PHE A 67 21.34 42.51 -5.60
C PHE A 67 20.80 42.33 -4.17
N GLU A 68 21.62 42.51 -3.13
CA GLU A 68 21.15 42.40 -1.74
C GLU A 68 20.15 43.50 -1.35
N THR A 69 20.28 44.71 -1.91
CA THR A 69 19.36 45.83 -1.58
C THR A 69 18.02 45.74 -2.32
N SER A 70 17.92 44.97 -3.42
CA SER A 70 16.66 44.72 -4.14
C SER A 70 15.91 43.46 -3.67
N LEU A 71 16.44 42.71 -2.71
CA LEU A 71 15.81 41.53 -2.11
C LEU A 71 15.12 41.81 -0.76
N GLY A 72 15.15 43.07 -0.29
CA GLY A 72 14.51 43.50 0.96
C GLY A 72 12.97 43.49 0.96
N ASP A 73 12.33 43.38 -0.22
CA ASP A 73 10.87 43.49 -0.39
C ASP A 73 10.21 42.25 -1.02
N PHE A 74 10.83 41.07 -0.85
CA PHE A 74 10.19 39.79 -1.19
C PHE A 74 9.93 38.91 0.04
N ALA A 75 9.26 39.52 1.03
CA ALA A 75 8.32 38.81 1.87
C ALA A 75 7.11 38.32 1.04
N VAL A 76 7.37 37.48 0.02
CA VAL A 76 6.32 36.63 -0.53
C VAL A 76 5.87 35.74 0.60
N MET A 77 4.61 35.97 0.97
CA MET A 77 3.78 35.13 1.80
C MET A 77 4.27 33.70 1.78
N LYS A 78 4.72 33.22 2.94
CA LYS A 78 4.76 31.79 3.23
C LYS A 78 3.33 31.31 3.07
N ASP A 79 3.00 30.85 1.87
CA ASP A 79 1.65 30.43 1.52
C ASP A 79 1.25 29.28 2.44
N SER A 80 0.41 29.59 3.42
CA SER A 80 -0.03 28.66 4.46
C SER A 80 -0.81 27.48 3.87
N CYS A 81 -1.23 27.56 2.61
CA CYS A 81 -1.85 26.48 1.86
C CYS A 81 -0.89 25.62 1.03
N PHE A 82 0.42 25.93 0.97
CA PHE A 82 1.39 25.21 0.13
C PHE A 82 1.45 23.70 0.37
N SER A 83 1.18 23.24 1.60
CA SER A 83 1.10 21.82 1.96
C SER A 83 -0.33 21.25 2.03
N ASN A 84 -1.35 22.08 1.78
CA ASN A 84 -2.76 21.88 2.12
C ASN A 84 -2.97 21.29 3.55
N PRO A 85 -3.04 22.12 4.60
CA PRO A 85 -3.29 21.68 5.97
C PRO A 85 -4.70 21.09 6.20
N CYS A 86 -5.61 21.19 5.23
CA CYS A 86 -6.98 20.72 5.37
C CYS A 86 -7.07 19.19 5.13
N LYS A 87 -7.49 18.44 6.16
CA LYS A 87 -7.78 17.00 6.09
C LYS A 87 -9.03 16.71 5.25
N ASN A 88 -9.30 15.42 5.02
CA ASN A 88 -10.57 14.91 4.48
C ASN A 88 -11.03 15.51 3.14
N GLY A 89 -10.10 15.99 2.32
CA GLY A 89 -10.41 16.62 1.03
C GLY A 89 -10.81 18.09 1.12
N GLY A 90 -10.56 18.74 2.27
CA GLY A 90 -10.71 20.18 2.43
C GLY A 90 -9.87 20.99 1.44
N THR A 91 -10.41 22.13 1.02
CA THR A 91 -9.74 23.08 0.12
C THR A 91 -9.23 24.28 0.91
N CYS A 92 -7.91 24.49 0.90
CA CYS A 92 -7.28 25.59 1.64
C CYS A 92 -7.36 26.91 0.88
N GLU A 93 -7.77 27.98 1.58
CA GLU A 93 -7.67 29.37 1.15
C GLU A 93 -6.61 30.10 2.00
N ALA A 94 -5.62 30.72 1.34
CA ALA A 94 -4.55 31.45 2.03
C ALA A 94 -5.04 32.83 2.50
N ARG A 95 -4.77 33.17 3.76
CA ARG A 95 -5.17 34.44 4.39
C ARG A 95 -3.98 35.14 5.05
N GLY A 96 -3.15 35.78 4.24
CA GLY A 96 -1.96 36.49 4.73
C GLY A 96 -0.90 35.51 5.20
N SER A 97 -0.63 35.48 6.51
CA SER A 97 0.24 34.50 7.17
C SER A 97 -0.51 33.26 7.69
N ASP A 98 -1.84 33.24 7.56
CA ASP A 98 -2.73 32.21 8.11
C ASP A 98 -3.48 31.48 6.97
N PHE A 99 -4.27 30.46 7.28
CA PHE A 99 -5.09 29.73 6.31
C PHE A 99 -6.54 29.55 6.78
N SER A 100 -7.43 29.24 5.84
CA SER A 100 -8.82 28.86 6.12
C SER A 100 -9.21 27.65 5.30
N CYS A 101 -9.78 26.63 5.94
CA CYS A 101 -10.19 25.40 5.27
C CYS A 101 -11.66 25.41 4.89
N HIS A 102 -11.94 25.27 3.59
CA HIS A 102 -13.27 24.99 3.08
C HIS A 102 -13.52 23.48 3.13
N CYS A 103 -14.29 23.05 4.13
CA CYS A 103 -14.54 21.62 4.38
C CYS A 103 -15.69 21.08 3.53
N PRO A 104 -15.52 19.98 2.79
CA PRO A 104 -16.63 19.27 2.18
C PRO A 104 -17.47 18.61 3.27
N ALA A 105 -18.80 18.73 3.20
CA ALA A 105 -19.69 18.02 4.11
C ALA A 105 -19.48 16.48 4.01
N PRO A 106 -19.57 15.73 5.13
CA PRO A 106 -19.96 16.16 6.48
C PRO A 106 -18.79 16.64 7.36
N TYR A 107 -17.63 17.01 6.80
CA TYR A 107 -16.47 17.43 7.60
C TYR A 107 -16.55 18.89 8.05
N SER A 108 -15.96 19.18 9.21
CA SER A 108 -15.99 20.48 9.89
C SER A 108 -14.74 20.68 10.76
N GLY A 109 -14.64 21.85 11.41
CA GLY A 109 -13.46 22.27 12.17
C GLY A 109 -12.42 22.99 11.31
N ASP A 110 -11.46 23.65 11.97
CA ASP A 110 -10.51 24.55 11.31
C ASP A 110 -9.59 23.84 10.31
N THR A 111 -9.41 22.52 10.45
CA THR A 111 -8.63 21.67 9.53
C THR A 111 -9.45 20.57 8.84
N CYS A 112 -10.78 20.64 8.90
CA CYS A 112 -11.69 19.59 8.39
C CYS A 112 -11.48 18.20 9.03
N ASP A 113 -10.96 18.18 10.26
CA ASP A 113 -10.64 17.00 11.07
C ASP A 113 -11.87 16.39 11.75
N LYS A 114 -12.95 17.16 11.94
CA LYS A 114 -14.16 16.73 12.67
C LYS A 114 -15.25 16.33 11.70
N VAL A 115 -16.17 15.48 12.15
CA VAL A 115 -17.40 15.14 11.40
C VAL A 115 -18.60 15.77 12.11
N GLU A 116 -19.43 16.46 11.34
CA GLU A 116 -20.68 17.04 11.82
C GLU A 116 -21.75 15.95 12.02
N ASP A 117 -22.50 16.03 13.12
CA ASP A 117 -23.61 15.12 13.40
C ASP A 117 -24.82 15.42 12.51
N MET A 118 -24.78 14.88 11.28
CA MET A 118 -25.87 14.96 10.30
C MET A 118 -27.16 14.27 10.76
N CYS A 119 -27.13 13.54 11.89
CA CYS A 119 -28.24 12.79 12.47
C CYS A 119 -28.95 13.50 13.63
N ARG A 120 -28.39 14.58 14.21
CA ARG A 120 -28.91 15.28 15.40
C ARG A 120 -30.41 15.64 15.38
N GLU A 121 -30.95 15.92 14.20
CA GLU A 121 -32.37 16.26 13.98
C GLU A 121 -33.14 15.25 13.09
N LYS A 122 -32.54 14.08 12.79
CA LYS A 122 -33.11 13.13 11.82
C LYS A 122 -33.84 11.99 12.52
N ASN A 123 -35.12 11.82 12.21
CA ASN A 123 -35.94 10.75 12.80
C ASN A 123 -35.91 9.49 11.93
N CYS A 124 -35.21 8.46 12.40
CA CYS A 124 -35.17 7.13 11.80
C CYS A 124 -36.19 6.14 12.38
N HIS A 125 -37.21 6.62 13.13
CA HIS A 125 -38.29 5.84 13.72
C HIS A 125 -37.83 4.54 14.42
N PHE A 126 -37.94 3.40 13.74
CA PHE A 126 -37.54 2.09 14.24
C PHE A 126 -36.21 1.62 13.62
N GLY A 127 -35.22 2.52 13.61
CA GLY A 127 -33.90 2.31 13.06
C GLY A 127 -32.90 3.30 13.64
N ASP A 128 -31.62 3.02 13.45
CA ASP A 128 -30.52 3.88 13.91
C ASP A 128 -30.10 4.83 12.79
N CYS A 129 -29.73 6.08 13.13
CA CYS A 129 -29.23 7.04 12.15
C CYS A 129 -27.72 6.88 11.98
N LEU A 130 -27.27 6.75 10.73
CA LEU A 130 -25.88 6.57 10.36
C LEU A 130 -25.43 7.72 9.48
N ILE A 131 -24.22 8.22 9.73
CA ILE A 131 -23.58 9.24 8.90
C ILE A 131 -22.91 8.54 7.70
N ILE A 132 -22.93 9.19 6.53
CA ILE A 132 -22.30 8.69 5.30
C ILE A 132 -21.61 9.83 4.55
N LEU A 133 -20.60 9.51 3.75
CA LEU A 133 -19.79 10.51 3.02
C LEU A 133 -20.41 10.95 1.68
N THR A 134 -21.68 10.62 1.42
CA THR A 134 -22.39 10.98 0.18
C THR A 134 -23.71 11.69 0.53
N PRO A 135 -24.13 12.73 -0.22
CA PRO A 135 -25.41 13.40 -0.01
C PRO A 135 -26.58 12.40 0.09
N PRO A 136 -27.51 12.53 1.07
CA PRO A 136 -27.71 13.65 1.99
C PRO A 136 -26.87 13.59 3.29
N TYR A 137 -25.77 12.82 3.29
CA TYR A 137 -24.81 12.62 4.38
C TYR A 137 -25.33 11.88 5.63
N PHE A 138 -26.57 11.39 5.58
CA PHE A 138 -27.12 10.46 6.56
C PHE A 138 -27.98 9.39 5.88
N LYS A 139 -28.19 8.26 6.57
CA LYS A 139 -29.18 7.23 6.21
C LYS A 139 -29.68 6.50 7.46
N CYS A 140 -30.87 5.90 7.39
CA CYS A 140 -31.37 5.06 8.47
C CYS A 140 -31.04 3.57 8.27
N SER A 141 -30.47 2.94 9.29
CA SER A 141 -30.34 1.49 9.40
C SER A 141 -31.57 0.91 10.11
N CYS A 142 -32.52 0.41 9.33
CA CYS A 142 -33.80 -0.06 9.86
C CYS A 142 -33.68 -1.40 10.59
N LYS A 143 -34.14 -1.44 11.84
CA LYS A 143 -34.23 -2.69 12.60
C LYS A 143 -35.32 -3.55 11.94
N PRO A 144 -35.11 -4.83 11.64
CA PRO A 144 -36.15 -5.64 11.01
C PRO A 144 -37.39 -5.80 11.92
N PRO A 145 -38.62 -5.69 11.39
CA PRO A 145 -38.99 -5.79 9.97
C PRO A 145 -39.11 -4.45 9.22
N TYR A 146 -38.68 -3.32 9.79
CA TYR A 146 -38.93 -1.99 9.23
C TYR A 146 -38.14 -1.72 7.94
N LYS A 147 -38.73 -0.96 7.00
CA LYS A 147 -38.15 -0.71 5.67
C LYS A 147 -37.57 0.70 5.51
N ARG A 148 -36.49 0.79 4.74
CA ARG A 148 -35.87 2.05 4.28
C ARG A 148 -36.87 2.89 3.45
N PRO A 149 -36.70 4.24 3.35
CA PRO A 149 -35.57 5.02 3.86
C PRO A 149 -35.71 5.46 5.33
N SER A 150 -36.92 5.62 5.87
CA SER A 150 -37.15 6.21 7.21
C SER A 150 -37.44 5.21 8.33
N CYS A 151 -37.56 3.91 8.03
CA CYS A 151 -37.93 2.86 8.99
C CYS A 151 -39.27 3.06 9.72
N GLN A 152 -40.12 3.97 9.23
CA GLN A 152 -41.46 4.24 9.76
C GLN A 152 -42.42 3.06 9.59
N HIS A 153 -42.28 2.32 8.49
CA HIS A 153 -43.22 1.28 8.07
C HIS A 153 -42.61 -0.11 8.23
N ALA A 154 -43.37 -1.05 8.81
CA ALA A 154 -43.01 -2.46 8.86
C ALA A 154 -43.21 -3.15 7.50
N SER A 155 -42.29 -4.03 7.13
CA SER A 155 -42.46 -4.98 6.01
C SER A 155 -43.36 -6.14 6.43
N LYS A 156 -43.99 -6.82 5.46
CA LYS A 156 -44.70 -8.07 5.73
C LYS A 156 -43.71 -9.15 6.18
N GLN A 157 -44.04 -9.87 7.25
CA GLN A 157 -43.22 -10.98 7.76
C GLN A 157 -42.93 -12.01 6.64
N CYS A 158 -41.65 -12.31 6.44
CA CYS A 158 -41.18 -13.27 5.43
C CYS A 158 -41.57 -12.92 3.98
N SER A 159 -41.82 -11.65 3.65
CA SER A 159 -42.19 -11.22 2.29
C SER A 159 -41.63 -9.83 1.96
N PRO A 160 -40.46 -9.73 1.28
CA PRO A 160 -39.60 -10.84 0.82
C PRO A 160 -38.94 -11.60 1.97
N ASN A 161 -38.38 -12.79 1.70
CA ASN A 161 -37.65 -13.56 2.71
C ASN A 161 -36.43 -12.74 3.22
N PRO A 162 -36.37 -12.37 4.51
CA PRO A 162 -35.26 -11.59 5.07
C PRO A 162 -34.01 -12.43 5.36
N CYS A 163 -34.14 -13.76 5.42
CA CYS A 163 -33.04 -14.66 5.74
C CYS A 163 -32.08 -14.81 4.54
N LYS A 164 -30.78 -14.88 4.84
CA LYS A 164 -29.66 -15.06 3.90
C LYS A 164 -29.32 -16.54 3.74
N ASN A 165 -28.43 -16.83 2.81
CA ASN A 165 -27.78 -18.13 2.63
C ASN A 165 -28.76 -19.33 2.64
N GLY A 166 -29.92 -19.20 1.98
CA GLY A 166 -30.94 -20.26 1.92
C GLY A 166 -31.83 -20.42 3.16
N GLY A 167 -31.69 -19.56 4.17
CA GLY A 167 -32.49 -19.62 5.40
C GLY A 167 -34.00 -19.50 5.17
N THR A 168 -34.77 -20.29 5.92
CA THR A 168 -36.24 -20.30 5.87
C THR A 168 -36.82 -19.36 6.92
N CYS A 169 -37.57 -18.34 6.48
CA CYS A 169 -38.25 -17.43 7.41
C CYS A 169 -39.53 -18.04 7.99
N ILE A 170 -39.58 -18.12 9.31
CA ILE A 170 -40.71 -18.60 10.10
C ILE A 170 -41.44 -17.39 10.70
N ARG A 171 -42.74 -17.25 10.38
CA ARG A 171 -43.58 -16.20 10.96
C ARG A 171 -43.88 -16.50 12.43
N ASN A 172 -43.73 -15.50 13.29
CA ASN A 172 -44.13 -15.60 14.70
C ASN A 172 -45.59 -15.13 14.89
N ARG A 173 -46.24 -15.54 15.99
CA ARG A 173 -47.61 -15.14 16.37
C ARG A 173 -47.76 -13.61 16.50
N TYR A 174 -46.70 -12.90 16.90
CA TYR A 174 -46.67 -11.44 16.94
C TYR A 174 -46.33 -10.84 15.57
N ARG A 175 -47.20 -9.98 15.01
CA ARG A 175 -47.15 -9.44 13.63
C ARG A 175 -45.83 -8.78 13.19
N SER A 176 -44.96 -8.38 14.11
CA SER A 176 -43.65 -7.77 13.81
C SER A 176 -42.45 -8.72 14.01
N LYS A 177 -42.63 -9.88 14.65
CA LYS A 177 -41.53 -10.83 14.91
C LYS A 177 -41.51 -11.94 13.86
N PHE A 178 -40.32 -12.36 13.46
CA PHE A 178 -40.06 -13.55 12.67
C PHE A 178 -38.72 -14.14 13.11
N THR A 179 -38.47 -15.40 12.75
CA THR A 179 -37.23 -16.11 13.07
C THR A 179 -36.72 -16.76 11.78
N CYS A 180 -35.41 -16.69 11.54
CA CYS A 180 -34.79 -17.44 10.45
C CYS A 180 -34.37 -18.82 10.96
N LYS A 181 -34.83 -19.88 10.30
CA LYS A 181 -34.22 -21.22 10.43
C LYS A 181 -33.10 -21.28 9.40
N CYS A 182 -31.86 -21.31 9.88
CA CYS A 182 -30.68 -21.40 9.03
C CYS A 182 -30.47 -22.84 8.53
N PRO A 183 -29.90 -23.04 7.33
CA PRO A 183 -29.35 -24.33 6.95
C PRO A 183 -28.17 -24.67 7.86
N GLU A 184 -27.81 -25.95 7.88
CA GLU A 184 -26.60 -26.40 8.57
C GLU A 184 -25.38 -25.61 8.05
N GLN A 185 -24.40 -25.38 8.95
CA GLN A 185 -23.23 -24.50 8.76
C GLN A 185 -23.46 -22.98 8.81
N PHE A 186 -24.71 -22.46 8.75
CA PHE A 186 -24.97 -21.02 8.87
C PHE A 186 -25.59 -20.62 10.22
N ARG A 187 -25.15 -19.49 10.78
CA ARG A 187 -25.64 -18.93 12.05
C ARG A 187 -25.96 -17.44 11.93
N GLY A 188 -26.33 -16.83 13.06
CA GLY A 188 -26.76 -15.43 13.12
C GLY A 188 -28.27 -15.24 12.92
N ARG A 189 -28.75 -14.03 13.23
CA ARG A 189 -30.19 -13.70 13.27
C ARG A 189 -30.88 -13.84 11.91
N PHE A 190 -30.14 -13.64 10.83
CA PHE A 190 -30.59 -13.72 9.45
C PHE A 190 -29.82 -14.77 8.66
N CYS A 191 -29.12 -15.70 9.30
CA CYS A 191 -28.27 -16.72 8.64
C CYS A 191 -27.13 -16.10 7.81
N GLU A 192 -26.65 -14.92 8.24
CA GLU A 192 -25.65 -14.10 7.56
C GLU A 192 -24.21 -14.50 7.87
N ILE A 193 -24.01 -15.23 8.98
CA ILE A 193 -22.72 -15.71 9.49
C ILE A 193 -22.47 -17.12 8.91
N GLY A 194 -21.34 -17.32 8.25
CA GLY A 194 -20.95 -18.60 7.63
C GLY A 194 -20.12 -19.50 8.54
N PRO A 195 -19.76 -20.72 8.10
CA PRO A 195 -18.92 -21.63 8.87
C PRO A 195 -17.48 -21.12 9.03
N TYR A 196 -16.97 -20.41 8.02
CA TYR A 196 -15.63 -19.79 8.02
C TYR A 196 -15.61 -18.39 8.68
N ASP A 197 -16.66 -18.00 9.39
CA ASP A 197 -16.79 -16.69 10.05
C ASP A 197 -16.26 -16.78 11.49
N CYS A 198 -14.95 -17.01 11.57
CA CYS A 198 -14.13 -17.26 12.75
C CYS A 198 -12.89 -16.35 12.77
N TYR A 199 -12.19 -16.26 13.90
CA TYR A 199 -10.90 -15.54 14.00
C TYR A 199 -9.70 -16.49 14.16
N GLU A 200 -8.58 -16.13 13.53
CA GLU A 200 -7.28 -16.82 13.65
C GLU A 200 -6.51 -16.36 14.91
N GLU A 201 -5.28 -16.87 15.11
CA GLU A 201 -4.38 -16.53 16.23
C GLU A 201 -4.29 -15.02 16.50
N ASP A 202 -4.16 -14.25 15.42
CA ASP A 202 -4.22 -12.78 15.42
C ASP A 202 -5.64 -12.31 15.08
N SER A 203 -6.40 -11.96 16.11
CA SER A 203 -7.79 -11.53 15.96
C SER A 203 -7.93 -10.12 15.35
N SER A 204 -6.86 -9.33 15.26
CA SER A 204 -6.84 -8.02 14.57
C SER A 204 -7.13 -8.15 13.07
N THR A 205 -6.79 -9.30 12.48
CA THR A 205 -7.02 -9.62 11.07
C THR A 205 -8.47 -9.98 10.74
N TYR A 206 -9.34 -10.16 11.75
CA TYR A 206 -10.72 -10.61 11.56
C TYR A 206 -11.52 -9.62 10.69
N ARG A 207 -12.00 -10.07 9.53
CA ARG A 207 -12.85 -9.30 8.59
C ARG A 207 -14.22 -9.96 8.34
N GLY A 208 -14.63 -10.83 9.26
CA GLY A 208 -15.90 -11.55 9.22
C GLY A 208 -17.15 -10.69 9.39
N ARG A 209 -18.32 -11.34 9.46
CA ARG A 209 -19.66 -10.73 9.45
C ARG A 209 -20.47 -10.89 10.73
N VAL A 210 -19.91 -11.51 11.77
CA VAL A 210 -20.49 -11.46 13.12
C VAL A 210 -20.69 -9.99 13.54
N ASN A 211 -21.89 -9.66 14.03
CA ASN A 211 -22.28 -8.35 14.53
C ASN A 211 -23.10 -8.44 15.84
N GLN A 212 -22.81 -9.48 16.63
CA GLN A 212 -23.46 -9.77 17.89
C GLN A 212 -22.39 -9.95 18.98
N ALA A 213 -22.59 -9.25 20.08
CA ALA A 213 -21.79 -9.36 21.29
C ALA A 213 -22.07 -10.67 22.05
N GLU A 214 -21.14 -11.16 22.87
CA GLU A 214 -21.31 -12.39 23.67
C GLU A 214 -22.54 -12.32 24.59
N ASN A 215 -22.85 -11.13 25.12
CA ASN A 215 -24.06 -10.86 25.90
C ASN A 215 -25.37 -10.82 25.07
N GLY A 216 -25.30 -11.14 23.78
CA GLY A 216 -26.41 -11.23 22.84
C GLY A 216 -26.88 -9.89 22.24
N ARG A 217 -26.30 -8.74 22.64
CA ARG A 217 -26.63 -7.43 22.05
C ARG A 217 -26.12 -7.31 20.62
N THR A 218 -26.85 -6.58 19.78
CA THR A 218 -26.39 -6.25 18.41
C THR A 218 -25.39 -5.10 18.48
N CYS A 219 -24.28 -5.25 17.78
CA CYS A 219 -23.25 -4.23 17.63
C CYS A 219 -23.82 -2.95 16.99
N LEU A 220 -23.36 -1.80 17.47
CA LEU A 220 -23.54 -0.52 16.82
C LEU A 220 -22.75 -0.50 15.50
N HIS A 221 -23.28 0.25 14.54
CA HIS A 221 -22.55 0.57 13.31
C HIS A 221 -21.39 1.50 13.61
N TRP A 222 -20.22 1.28 13.01
CA TRP A 222 -19.04 2.13 13.22
C TRP A 222 -19.24 3.57 12.70
N ASN A 223 -20.17 3.78 11.75
CA ASN A 223 -20.62 5.09 11.28
C ASN A 223 -21.91 5.60 11.97
N SER A 224 -22.23 5.07 13.15
CA SER A 224 -23.27 5.62 14.03
C SER A 224 -22.84 6.99 14.55
N HIS A 225 -23.73 7.99 14.52
CA HIS A 225 -23.44 9.33 15.03
C HIS A 225 -23.12 9.35 16.54
N HIS A 226 -23.53 8.32 17.28
CA HIS A 226 -23.17 8.14 18.68
C HIS A 226 -21.67 7.84 18.90
N LEU A 227 -20.93 7.40 17.87
CA LEU A 227 -19.51 7.01 18.00
C LEU A 227 -18.53 8.12 17.56
N LEU A 228 -19.01 9.34 17.28
CA LEU A 228 -18.14 10.45 16.84
C LEU A 228 -17.08 10.82 17.88
N ASP A 229 -17.39 10.71 19.17
CA ASP A 229 -16.47 10.97 20.28
C ASP A 229 -15.65 9.72 20.70
N GLN A 230 -15.82 8.59 20.03
CA GLN A 230 -15.10 7.34 20.33
C GLN A 230 -13.83 7.21 19.49
N PRO A 231 -12.72 6.65 20.04
CA PRO A 231 -11.44 6.56 19.35
C PRO A 231 -11.49 5.71 18.09
N PHE A 232 -12.35 4.68 18.07
CA PHE A 232 -12.54 3.79 16.92
C PHE A 232 -13.92 4.00 16.30
N ASN A 233 -13.96 4.66 15.14
CA ASN A 233 -15.19 4.92 14.39
C ASN A 233 -14.91 5.00 12.89
N ALA A 234 -15.94 4.99 12.05
CA ALA A 234 -15.80 4.94 10.59
C ALA A 234 -15.23 6.22 9.94
N PHE A 235 -14.92 7.25 10.73
CA PHE A 235 -14.36 8.53 10.28
C PHE A 235 -12.95 8.81 10.85
N MET A 236 -12.39 7.89 11.63
CA MET A 236 -11.00 7.98 12.07
C MET A 236 -10.04 7.85 10.88
N GLU A 237 -8.83 8.38 11.04
CA GLU A 237 -7.73 8.15 10.09
C GLU A 237 -7.42 6.64 10.03
N ASP A 238 -7.23 6.12 8.80
CA ASP A 238 -7.01 4.70 8.51
C ASP A 238 -8.11 3.70 8.95
N ALA A 239 -9.37 4.12 9.17
CA ALA A 239 -10.51 3.23 9.49
C ALA A 239 -10.60 1.98 8.58
N ASP A 240 -10.43 2.17 7.26
CA ASP A 240 -10.46 1.11 6.24
C ASP A 240 -9.38 0.02 6.42
N SER A 241 -8.28 0.32 7.14
CA SER A 241 -7.18 -0.63 7.41
C SER A 241 -7.58 -1.64 8.48
N TYR A 242 -8.17 -1.16 9.58
CA TYR A 242 -8.83 -1.94 10.63
C TYR A 242 -10.11 -2.64 10.15
N GLY A 243 -10.54 -2.39 8.91
CA GLY A 243 -11.78 -2.91 8.35
C GLY A 243 -13.01 -2.29 9.01
N ILE A 244 -12.88 -1.10 9.58
CA ILE A 244 -13.96 -0.28 10.16
C ILE A 244 -14.59 0.53 9.02
N GLY A 245 -15.91 0.70 9.02
CA GLY A 245 -16.61 1.40 7.94
C GLY A 245 -18.13 1.34 8.05
N ASP A 246 -18.82 1.37 6.92
CA ASP A 246 -20.29 1.44 6.82
C ASP A 246 -21.01 0.10 7.13
N HIS A 247 -20.72 -0.48 8.29
CA HIS A 247 -21.29 -1.73 8.80
C HIS A 247 -21.21 -1.79 10.34
N ASN A 248 -21.77 -2.84 10.93
CA ASN A 248 -21.70 -3.13 12.37
C ASN A 248 -20.98 -4.45 12.69
N PHE A 249 -20.19 -4.99 11.77
CA PHE A 249 -19.40 -6.20 12.01
C PHE A 249 -18.28 -5.95 13.02
N CYS A 250 -18.03 -6.92 13.89
CA CYS A 250 -17.01 -6.86 14.94
C CYS A 250 -15.60 -6.73 14.35
N ARG A 251 -14.72 -6.02 15.04
CA ARG A 251 -13.30 -5.80 14.66
C ARG A 251 -12.45 -5.81 15.91
N ASN A 252 -11.14 -5.85 15.73
CA ASN A 252 -10.17 -5.66 16.79
C ASN A 252 -9.12 -4.64 16.27
N PRO A 253 -9.39 -3.34 16.39
CA PRO A 253 -8.51 -2.28 15.88
C PRO A 253 -7.34 -1.92 16.82
N ASP A 254 -7.38 -2.41 18.06
CA ASP A 254 -6.46 -2.14 19.17
C ASP A 254 -5.57 -3.34 19.54
N GLU A 255 -5.62 -4.43 18.78
CA GLU A 255 -4.84 -5.66 19.00
C GLU A 255 -5.15 -6.36 20.35
N ASP A 256 -6.39 -6.22 20.86
CA ASP A 256 -6.89 -6.91 22.07
C ASP A 256 -7.07 -8.43 21.84
N GLU A 257 -7.44 -9.20 22.87
CA GLU A 257 -7.50 -10.66 22.80
C GLU A 257 -8.44 -11.18 21.68
N ARG A 258 -9.60 -10.54 21.49
CA ARG A 258 -10.69 -11.05 20.63
C ARG A 258 -11.44 -9.92 19.93
N PRO A 259 -12.15 -10.19 18.81
CA PRO A 259 -12.94 -9.17 18.13
C PRO A 259 -14.08 -8.66 19.01
N TRP A 260 -14.27 -7.34 19.05
CA TRP A 260 -15.27 -6.66 19.85
C TRP A 260 -16.09 -5.67 19.02
N CYS A 261 -17.09 -5.05 19.66
CA CYS A 261 -17.83 -3.95 19.08
C CYS A 261 -18.45 -3.04 20.16
N TYR A 262 -18.80 -1.81 19.79
CA TYR A 262 -19.62 -0.96 20.64
C TYR A 262 -21.06 -1.46 20.71
N ILE A 263 -21.64 -1.39 21.91
CA ILE A 263 -23.03 -1.74 22.22
C ILE A 263 -23.71 -0.59 22.96
N ARG A 264 -25.03 -0.46 22.82
CA ARG A 264 -25.83 0.51 23.60
C ARG A 264 -26.53 -0.17 24.76
N LYS A 265 -26.41 0.37 25.97
CA LYS A 265 -26.98 -0.15 27.21
C LYS A 265 -27.47 1.01 28.06
N ASN A 266 -28.75 1.01 28.42
CA ASN A 266 -29.38 2.08 29.21
C ASN A 266 -29.09 3.49 28.64
N GLU A 267 -29.13 3.60 27.32
CA GLU A 267 -28.78 4.78 26.52
C GLU A 267 -27.29 5.15 26.43
N GLU A 268 -26.45 4.68 27.35
CA GLU A 268 -24.99 4.78 27.34
C GLU A 268 -24.33 3.84 26.31
N ILE A 269 -23.08 4.16 25.96
CA ILE A 269 -22.24 3.39 25.03
C ILE A 269 -21.20 2.63 25.85
N GLU A 270 -21.21 1.30 25.70
CA GLU A 270 -20.17 0.42 26.22
C GLU A 270 -19.54 -0.34 25.04
N TRP A 271 -18.45 -1.05 25.27
CA TRP A 271 -17.92 -2.05 24.34
C TRP A 271 -18.08 -3.45 24.95
N GLU A 272 -18.10 -4.48 24.11
CA GLU A 272 -18.22 -5.87 24.52
C GLU A 272 -17.56 -6.79 23.48
N TYR A 273 -17.01 -7.91 23.93
CA TYR A 273 -16.51 -8.96 23.04
C TYR A 273 -17.63 -9.56 22.18
N CYS A 274 -17.28 -10.01 20.98
CA CYS A 274 -18.23 -10.61 20.06
C CYS A 274 -18.30 -12.13 20.14
N ASP A 275 -19.47 -12.67 19.79
CA ASP A 275 -19.72 -14.11 19.57
C ASP A 275 -19.07 -14.58 18.25
N VAL A 276 -17.77 -14.33 18.11
CA VAL A 276 -16.92 -14.92 17.08
C VAL A 276 -16.26 -16.14 17.72
N SER A 277 -16.36 -17.29 17.07
CA SER A 277 -15.61 -18.47 17.50
C SER A 277 -14.16 -18.34 17.01
N PRO A 278 -13.15 -18.80 17.77
CA PRO A 278 -11.85 -19.04 17.18
C PRO A 278 -12.01 -20.09 16.07
N CYS A 279 -11.22 -20.00 15.01
CA CYS A 279 -11.22 -21.04 13.98
C CYS A 279 -10.75 -22.34 14.65
N SER A 280 -11.58 -23.38 14.61
CA SER A 280 -11.28 -24.64 15.27
C SER A 280 -10.01 -25.23 14.66
N ALA A 281 -8.97 -25.38 15.48
CA ALA A 281 -7.91 -26.35 15.24
C ALA A 281 -8.51 -27.76 15.40
N GLU A 282 -9.34 -28.17 14.44
CA GLU A 282 -9.76 -29.56 14.34
C GLU A 282 -8.49 -30.40 14.15
N GLU A 283 -8.29 -31.35 15.06
CA GLU A 283 -7.21 -32.33 15.00
C GLU A 283 -7.32 -33.05 13.65
N THR A 284 -6.48 -32.68 12.69
CA THR A 284 -6.48 -33.24 11.34
C THR A 284 -6.23 -34.75 11.45
N PRO A 285 -7.19 -35.60 11.04
CA PRO A 285 -6.93 -37.02 10.93
C PRO A 285 -5.83 -37.21 9.89
N THR A 286 -4.84 -38.02 10.23
CA THR A 286 -3.70 -38.31 9.36
C THR A 286 -4.14 -39.26 8.23
N GLU A 287 -4.70 -38.70 7.15
CA GLU A 287 -4.57 -39.31 5.83
C GLU A 287 -3.48 -38.60 5.02
N PRO A 288 -2.64 -39.35 4.29
CA PRO A 288 -1.50 -38.78 3.58
C PRO A 288 -1.99 -37.99 2.36
N PRO A 289 -1.55 -36.73 2.14
CA PRO A 289 -1.86 -36.02 0.92
C PRO A 289 -1.10 -36.65 -0.25
N THR A 290 -1.79 -37.52 -1.00
CA THR A 290 -1.37 -37.90 -2.36
C THR A 290 -1.73 -36.80 -3.34
N ASP A 291 -1.08 -35.64 -3.19
CA ASP A 291 -0.67 -34.75 -4.27
C ASP A 291 0.29 -33.69 -3.70
N PRO A 292 1.37 -33.32 -4.42
CA PRO A 292 2.38 -32.39 -3.90
C PRO A 292 1.82 -30.95 -3.82
N PRO A 293 2.19 -30.17 -2.78
CA PRO A 293 1.71 -28.80 -2.63
C PRO A 293 2.13 -27.93 -3.82
N GLU A 294 1.24 -27.04 -4.26
CA GLU A 294 1.45 -26.24 -5.47
C GLU A 294 2.72 -25.38 -5.36
N ILE A 295 3.69 -25.69 -6.23
CA ILE A 295 4.95 -24.96 -6.40
C ILE A 295 4.64 -23.54 -6.86
N PHE A 296 5.28 -22.51 -6.27
CA PHE A 296 5.11 -21.07 -6.61
C PHE A 296 4.82 -20.82 -8.10
N GLN A 297 3.54 -20.76 -8.49
CA GLN A 297 3.13 -20.73 -9.90
C GLN A 297 3.23 -19.34 -10.50
N THR A 298 3.21 -18.30 -9.65
CA THR A 298 3.33 -16.89 -10.05
C THR A 298 4.27 -16.15 -9.11
N CYS A 299 4.89 -15.08 -9.61
CA CYS A 299 5.78 -14.21 -8.83
C CYS A 299 5.20 -12.81 -8.70
N GLY A 300 5.62 -12.07 -7.67
CA GLY A 300 5.28 -10.66 -7.51
C GLY A 300 3.78 -10.40 -7.28
N GLN A 301 3.04 -11.38 -6.77
CA GLN A 301 1.58 -11.32 -6.61
C GLN A 301 1.18 -11.47 -5.13
N PRO A 302 1.22 -10.39 -4.33
CA PRO A 302 0.71 -10.43 -2.95
C PRO A 302 -0.80 -10.62 -2.96
N GLU A 303 -1.33 -11.39 -2.00
CA GLU A 303 -2.79 -11.51 -1.79
C GLU A 303 -3.40 -10.20 -1.26
N VAL A 304 -2.61 -9.44 -0.49
CA VAL A 304 -2.96 -8.10 -0.01
C VAL A 304 -2.80 -7.06 -1.15
N ARG A 305 -3.64 -7.14 -2.17
CA ARG A 305 -3.66 -6.18 -3.28
C ARG A 305 -4.35 -4.86 -2.89
N ARG A 306 -3.65 -3.96 -2.19
CA ARG A 306 -4.12 -2.58 -1.97
C ARG A 306 -3.04 -1.52 -2.22
N THR A 307 -3.28 -0.68 -3.21
CA THR A 307 -2.59 0.61 -3.39
C THR A 307 -3.09 1.60 -2.34
N VAL A 308 -2.25 1.94 -1.36
CA VAL A 308 -2.54 2.98 -0.35
C VAL A 308 -2.07 4.35 -0.84
N LYS A 309 -2.85 5.40 -0.56
CA LYS A 309 -2.44 6.79 -0.84
C LYS A 309 -1.32 7.22 0.13
N LYS A 310 -0.14 7.46 -0.42
CA LYS A 310 0.87 8.47 0.01
C LYS A 310 0.79 8.97 1.47
N ILE A 311 1.38 8.21 2.40
CA ILE A 311 1.71 8.67 3.77
C ILE A 311 3.23 8.94 3.87
N TYR A 312 3.65 9.78 4.82
CA TYR A 312 5.04 10.23 5.02
C TYR A 312 5.80 9.33 6.01
N GLY A 313 7.14 9.45 6.09
CA GLY A 313 8.00 8.81 7.10
C GLY A 313 8.29 7.31 6.95
N GLY A 314 7.54 6.61 6.09
CA GLY A 314 7.51 5.15 6.08
C GLY A 314 6.39 4.64 6.98
N SER A 315 5.60 3.69 6.48
CA SER A 315 4.47 3.11 7.21
C SER A 315 4.83 1.75 7.76
N LYS A 316 4.22 1.34 8.89
CA LYS A 316 4.17 -0.08 9.25
C LYS A 316 3.58 -0.85 8.07
N ALA A 317 4.34 -1.78 7.51
CA ALA A 317 3.84 -2.67 6.48
C ALA A 317 2.78 -3.58 7.11
N THR A 318 1.67 -3.81 6.43
CA THR A 318 0.71 -4.84 6.85
C THR A 318 1.27 -6.22 6.54
N ALA A 319 1.10 -7.20 7.43
CA ALA A 319 1.57 -8.56 7.21
C ALA A 319 1.08 -9.11 5.85
N GLY A 320 1.97 -9.71 5.06
CA GLY A 320 1.68 -10.20 3.70
C GLY A 320 1.61 -9.13 2.59
N LYS A 321 1.93 -7.85 2.88
CA LYS A 321 2.09 -6.79 1.85
C LYS A 321 3.34 -6.99 1.00
N HIS A 322 4.45 -7.35 1.64
CA HIS A 322 5.75 -7.64 1.04
C HIS A 322 6.16 -9.10 1.33
N PRO A 323 5.40 -10.11 0.86
CA PRO A 323 5.53 -11.51 1.27
C PRO A 323 6.81 -12.21 0.79
N TRP A 324 7.64 -11.52 0.00
CA TRP A 324 8.98 -11.92 -0.41
C TRP A 324 10.08 -11.43 0.53
N MET A 325 9.74 -10.59 1.53
CA MET A 325 10.73 -10.06 2.46
C MET A 325 11.37 -11.19 3.28
N ALA A 326 12.69 -11.18 3.33
CA ALA A 326 13.49 -12.10 4.14
C ALA A 326 14.26 -11.31 5.20
N SER A 327 14.21 -11.79 6.45
CA SER A 327 15.08 -11.34 7.54
C SER A 327 16.28 -12.28 7.61
N LEU A 328 17.48 -11.78 7.33
CA LEU A 328 18.72 -12.52 7.52
C LEU A 328 19.18 -12.31 8.97
N GLN A 329 19.40 -13.42 9.66
CA GLN A 329 19.68 -13.45 11.08
C GLN A 329 20.99 -14.18 11.38
N ARG A 330 21.77 -13.64 12.32
CA ARG A 330 22.95 -14.30 12.90
C ARG A 330 22.58 -14.90 14.24
N GLN A 331 23.07 -16.10 14.49
CA GLN A 331 22.88 -16.74 15.80
C GLN A 331 23.85 -16.13 16.83
N THR A 332 23.31 -15.48 17.86
CA THR A 332 24.05 -14.92 19.00
C THR A 332 23.79 -15.73 20.28
N PRO A 333 24.57 -15.54 21.36
CA PRO A 333 24.29 -16.17 22.66
C PRO A 333 22.93 -15.80 23.26
N ASN A 334 22.35 -14.66 22.87
CA ASN A 334 21.08 -14.15 23.39
C ASN A 334 19.86 -14.48 22.51
N GLY A 335 20.08 -15.10 21.34
CA GLY A 335 19.04 -15.40 20.35
C GLY A 335 19.49 -15.09 18.92
N ASN A 336 18.54 -15.12 17.98
CA ASN A 336 18.79 -14.73 16.60
C ASN A 336 18.66 -13.21 16.46
N GLU A 337 19.68 -12.56 15.91
CA GLU A 337 19.72 -11.11 15.68
C GLU A 337 19.60 -10.82 14.17
N HIS A 338 18.63 -9.97 13.79
CA HIS A 338 18.47 -9.48 12.41
C HIS A 338 19.59 -8.51 12.07
N PHE A 339 20.26 -8.71 10.94
CA PHE A 339 21.37 -7.84 10.49
C PHE A 339 21.24 -7.35 9.05
N CYS A 340 20.49 -8.03 8.19
CA CYS A 340 20.25 -7.63 6.80
C CYS A 340 18.87 -8.09 6.32
N GLY A 341 18.34 -7.37 5.33
CA GLY A 341 17.22 -7.80 4.50
C GLY A 341 17.64 -8.77 3.39
N GLY A 342 16.63 -9.35 2.76
CA GLY A 342 16.76 -10.18 1.57
C GLY A 342 15.40 -10.37 0.89
N VAL A 343 15.41 -11.09 -0.23
CA VAL A 343 14.26 -11.23 -1.11
C VAL A 343 14.11 -12.67 -1.59
N LEU A 344 13.01 -13.33 -1.25
CA LEU A 344 12.68 -14.65 -1.79
C LEU A 344 12.35 -14.54 -3.28
N ILE A 345 13.17 -15.16 -4.13
CA ILE A 345 12.99 -15.14 -5.60
C ILE A 345 12.63 -16.53 -6.17
N LYS A 346 12.92 -17.61 -5.42
CA LYS A 346 12.38 -18.96 -5.60
C LYS A 346 12.30 -19.67 -4.25
N SER A 347 11.56 -20.78 -4.16
CA SER A 347 11.38 -21.59 -2.94
C SER A 347 12.66 -21.80 -2.11
N CYS A 348 13.79 -22.12 -2.74
CA CYS A 348 15.07 -22.38 -2.07
C CYS A 348 16.10 -21.25 -2.25
N TRP A 349 15.71 -20.07 -2.75
CA TRP A 349 16.66 -19.02 -3.16
C TRP A 349 16.23 -17.64 -2.70
N VAL A 350 17.11 -17.02 -1.90
CA VAL A 350 16.99 -15.65 -1.42
C VAL A 350 18.11 -14.82 -2.02
N LEU A 351 17.73 -13.66 -2.56
CA LEU A 351 18.62 -12.64 -3.11
C LEU A 351 18.90 -11.58 -2.03
N THR A 352 20.13 -11.11 -1.91
CA THR A 352 20.54 -10.08 -0.94
C THR A 352 21.81 -9.36 -1.43
N ALA A 353 22.31 -8.39 -0.68
CA ALA A 353 23.58 -7.73 -0.93
C ALA A 353 24.77 -8.65 -0.61
N ALA A 354 25.91 -8.46 -1.27
CA ALA A 354 27.12 -9.22 -1.01
C ALA A 354 27.81 -8.79 0.29
N HIS A 355 27.82 -7.48 0.60
CA HIS A 355 28.43 -6.95 1.82
C HIS A 355 27.84 -7.56 3.12
N CYS A 356 26.55 -7.92 3.10
CA CYS A 356 25.88 -8.64 4.19
C CYS A 356 26.56 -9.99 4.54
N LEU A 357 27.22 -10.61 3.56
CA LEU A 357 27.62 -12.02 3.59
C LEU A 357 29.16 -12.24 3.50
N GLU A 358 29.96 -11.16 3.48
CA GLU A 358 31.44 -11.23 3.42
C GLU A 358 32.07 -11.98 4.60
N ASN A 359 31.43 -11.92 5.78
CA ASN A 359 31.96 -12.46 7.04
C ASN A 359 31.11 -13.66 7.54
N PRO A 360 31.19 -14.84 6.91
CA PRO A 360 30.34 -16.00 7.20
C PRO A 360 30.78 -16.82 8.43
N GLU A 361 31.54 -16.24 9.36
CA GLU A 361 31.96 -16.94 10.60
C GLU A 361 30.79 -17.31 11.52
N THR A 362 29.61 -16.70 11.30
CA THR A 362 28.37 -16.98 12.03
C THR A 362 27.39 -17.75 11.15
N LYS A 363 26.66 -18.69 11.76
CA LYS A 363 25.59 -19.43 11.09
C LYS A 363 24.46 -18.46 10.73
N ILE A 364 24.14 -18.37 9.44
CA ILE A 364 23.06 -17.52 8.92
C ILE A 364 21.76 -18.32 8.85
N GLN A 365 20.72 -17.78 9.48
CA GLN A 365 19.34 -18.20 9.30
C GLN A 365 18.56 -17.15 8.51
N VAL A 366 17.54 -17.60 7.78
CA VAL A 366 16.64 -16.75 7.02
C VAL A 366 15.22 -16.99 7.50
N ALA A 367 14.59 -15.95 8.05
CA ALA A 367 13.18 -15.97 8.41
C ALA A 367 12.35 -15.29 7.31
N LEU A 368 11.35 -16.01 6.80
CA LEU A 368 10.41 -15.57 5.77
C LEU A 368 9.02 -15.39 6.36
N GLY A 369 8.28 -14.39 5.87
CA GLY A 369 6.93 -14.09 6.35
C GLY A 369 6.89 -13.53 7.78
N LYS A 370 8.04 -13.06 8.29
CA LYS A 370 8.17 -12.35 9.56
C LYS A 370 7.68 -10.91 9.41
N GLN A 371 7.08 -10.36 10.45
CA GLN A 371 6.56 -9.00 10.52
C GLN A 371 7.19 -8.24 11.71
N ASN A 372 7.23 -8.85 12.90
CA ASN A 372 7.93 -8.31 14.07
C ASN A 372 9.24 -9.07 14.38
N LEU A 373 10.32 -8.34 14.69
CA LEU A 373 11.65 -8.92 14.98
C LEU A 373 11.74 -9.64 16.34
N GLU A 374 11.05 -9.13 17.37
CA GLU A 374 11.12 -9.62 18.75
C GLU A 374 10.11 -10.74 19.03
N LYS A 375 8.95 -10.71 18.37
CA LYS A 375 7.90 -11.72 18.49
C LYS A 375 8.22 -12.92 17.60
N LYS A 376 7.79 -14.11 18.02
CA LYS A 376 7.78 -15.32 17.18
C LYS A 376 6.36 -15.56 16.67
N GLU A 377 6.17 -15.45 15.37
CA GLU A 377 4.90 -15.49 14.68
C GLU A 377 4.73 -16.86 13.99
N ARG A 378 3.52 -17.42 14.00
CA ARG A 378 3.30 -18.82 13.57
C ARG A 378 3.36 -19.04 12.06
N HIS A 379 3.29 -17.97 11.28
CA HIS A 379 3.44 -17.99 9.83
C HIS A 379 4.90 -17.85 9.36
N GLU A 380 5.86 -17.65 10.29
CA GLU A 380 7.28 -17.60 9.95
C GLU A 380 7.77 -18.96 9.43
N GLN A 381 8.51 -18.93 8.33
CA GLN A 381 9.27 -20.09 7.86
C GLN A 381 10.76 -19.77 7.99
N ILE A 382 11.47 -20.56 8.80
CA ILE A 382 12.87 -20.33 9.15
C ILE A 382 13.75 -21.40 8.52
N PHE A 383 14.77 -20.99 7.79
CA PHE A 383 15.68 -21.87 7.06
C PHE A 383 17.14 -21.55 7.36
N ASP A 384 17.97 -22.57 7.51
CA ASP A 384 19.43 -22.41 7.51
C ASP A 384 19.93 -22.10 6.09
N ALA A 385 20.95 -21.26 5.93
CA ALA A 385 21.63 -21.08 4.65
C ALA A 385 22.67 -22.20 4.42
N VAL A 386 22.55 -22.97 3.31
CA VAL A 386 23.50 -24.07 2.97
C VAL A 386 24.64 -23.63 2.06
N GLN A 387 24.42 -22.56 1.30
CA GLN A 387 25.35 -22.06 0.31
C GLN A 387 25.21 -20.55 0.18
N ILE A 388 26.32 -19.86 0.37
CA ILE A 388 26.49 -18.43 0.14
C ILE A 388 27.20 -18.29 -1.21
N ILE A 389 26.66 -17.48 -2.12
CA ILE A 389 27.22 -17.27 -3.46
C ILE A 389 27.27 -15.76 -3.72
N LEU A 390 28.43 -15.16 -3.46
CA LEU A 390 28.72 -13.77 -3.83
C LEU A 390 28.90 -13.66 -5.35
N HIS A 391 28.60 -12.50 -5.94
CA HIS A 391 28.95 -12.24 -7.33
C HIS A 391 30.47 -12.22 -7.52
N GLY A 392 31.00 -12.88 -8.56
CA GLY A 392 32.45 -13.05 -8.75
C GLY A 392 33.23 -11.76 -9.04
N GLU A 393 32.53 -10.68 -9.42
CA GLU A 393 33.09 -9.34 -9.64
C GLU A 393 32.70 -8.34 -8.54
N TYR A 394 32.14 -8.82 -7.42
CA TYR A 394 31.86 -7.99 -6.26
C TYR A 394 33.17 -7.42 -5.68
N ARG A 395 33.17 -6.12 -5.37
CA ARG A 395 34.33 -5.41 -4.80
C ARG A 395 33.89 -4.14 -4.07
N GLU A 396 34.54 -3.83 -2.96
CA GLU A 396 34.54 -2.50 -2.36
C GLU A 396 35.73 -1.68 -2.89
N LYS A 397 35.52 -0.39 -3.16
CA LYS A 397 36.60 0.57 -3.40
C LYS A 397 36.27 1.94 -2.83
N GLY A 398 36.90 2.28 -1.70
CA GLY A 398 36.77 3.60 -1.07
C GLY A 398 35.37 3.88 -0.53
N GLY A 399 34.73 2.88 0.10
CA GLY A 399 33.36 2.95 0.59
C GLY A 399 32.27 2.71 -0.47
N VAL A 400 32.63 2.62 -1.75
CA VAL A 400 31.68 2.30 -2.83
C VAL A 400 31.65 0.80 -3.10
N LEU A 401 30.46 0.20 -3.02
CA LEU A 401 30.22 -1.21 -3.26
C LEU A 401 29.80 -1.44 -4.72
N TYR A 402 30.60 -2.20 -5.49
CA TYR A 402 30.36 -2.52 -6.89
C TYR A 402 29.93 -3.97 -7.06
N ASN A 403 28.92 -4.21 -7.91
CA ASN A 403 28.31 -5.54 -8.10
C ASN A 403 27.86 -6.19 -6.77
N ASP A 404 27.30 -5.40 -5.86
CA ASP A 404 26.90 -5.79 -4.51
C ASP A 404 25.63 -6.65 -4.50
N ILE A 405 25.80 -7.93 -4.87
CA ILE A 405 24.71 -8.90 -4.99
C ILE A 405 25.20 -10.31 -4.64
N ALA A 406 24.36 -11.05 -3.93
CA ALA A 406 24.62 -12.42 -3.53
C ALA A 406 23.34 -13.26 -3.50
N LEU A 407 23.52 -14.58 -3.62
CA LEU A 407 22.48 -15.58 -3.51
C LEU A 407 22.71 -16.47 -2.30
N LEU A 408 21.66 -16.65 -1.50
CA LEU A 408 21.55 -17.63 -0.43
C LEU A 408 20.71 -18.81 -0.90
N LYS A 409 21.27 -20.02 -0.80
CA LYS A 409 20.51 -21.27 -0.97
C LYS A 409 20.02 -21.74 0.40
N LEU A 410 18.72 -22.01 0.50
CA LEU A 410 18.07 -22.46 1.74
C LEU A 410 18.22 -23.98 1.93
N GLN A 411 18.40 -24.42 3.17
CA GLN A 411 18.34 -25.82 3.61
C GLN A 411 16.89 -26.27 3.58
N PRO A 412 16.52 -27.33 2.83
CA PRO A 412 15.18 -27.89 2.95
C PRO A 412 14.92 -28.44 4.36
N VAL A 413 13.74 -28.13 4.90
CA VAL A 413 13.17 -28.71 6.13
C VAL A 413 12.08 -29.70 5.70
N ASP A 414 12.12 -30.92 6.22
CA ASP A 414 11.21 -32.02 5.86
C ASP A 414 11.07 -32.28 4.34
N GLY A 415 12.14 -31.98 3.58
CA GLY A 415 12.21 -32.14 2.12
C GLY A 415 11.78 -30.91 1.31
N TYR A 416 11.20 -29.89 1.94
CA TYR A 416 10.70 -28.68 1.29
C TYR A 416 11.53 -27.45 1.68
N CYS A 417 11.66 -26.48 0.77
CA CYS A 417 12.17 -25.15 1.10
C CYS A 417 10.99 -24.25 1.52
N ALA A 418 11.01 -22.96 1.21
CA ALA A 418 9.84 -22.10 1.42
C ALA A 418 8.60 -22.69 0.72
N VAL A 419 7.47 -22.67 1.42
CA VAL A 419 6.14 -23.06 0.95
C VAL A 419 5.30 -21.81 0.75
N GLU A 420 4.52 -21.73 -0.33
CA GLU A 420 3.72 -20.54 -0.60
C GLU A 420 2.59 -20.36 0.43
N THR A 421 2.44 -19.16 0.97
CA THR A 421 1.33 -18.76 1.85
C THR A 421 0.92 -17.30 1.59
N LYS A 422 -0.12 -16.82 2.28
CA LYS A 422 -0.49 -15.39 2.28
C LYS A 422 0.62 -14.45 2.78
N TYR A 423 1.61 -14.99 3.51
CA TYR A 423 2.76 -14.26 4.08
C TYR A 423 4.10 -14.56 3.41
N VAL A 424 4.22 -15.66 2.66
CA VAL A 424 5.46 -16.12 2.02
C VAL A 424 5.20 -16.36 0.53
N LYS A 425 5.68 -15.47 -0.34
CA LYS A 425 5.58 -15.56 -1.80
C LYS A 425 6.89 -15.09 -2.45
N ILE A 426 7.13 -15.49 -3.69
CA ILE A 426 8.33 -15.06 -4.43
C ILE A 426 8.12 -13.72 -5.14
N ALA A 427 9.15 -12.87 -5.18
CA ALA A 427 9.18 -11.68 -6.04
C ALA A 427 9.62 -12.05 -7.47
N CYS A 428 9.22 -11.26 -8.47
CA CYS A 428 9.74 -11.44 -9.83
C CYS A 428 11.14 -10.83 -9.97
N VAL A 429 12.03 -11.49 -10.70
CA VAL A 429 13.33 -10.92 -11.12
C VAL A 429 13.14 -10.27 -12.50
N PRO A 430 13.37 -8.96 -12.67
CA PRO A 430 13.15 -8.27 -13.94
C PRO A 430 14.32 -8.48 -14.93
N ASP A 431 13.99 -8.65 -16.20
CA ASP A 431 14.91 -8.65 -17.35
C ASP A 431 14.75 -7.40 -18.25
N PHE A 432 13.97 -6.42 -17.79
CA PHE A 432 13.67 -5.15 -18.47
C PHE A 432 14.01 -3.95 -17.58
N PHE A 433 14.27 -2.79 -18.21
CA PHE A 433 14.54 -1.54 -17.52
C PHE A 433 13.30 -0.67 -17.41
N LEU A 434 13.12 -0.01 -16.26
CA LEU A 434 12.02 0.93 -16.00
C LEU A 434 12.50 2.38 -16.19
N PRO A 435 11.62 3.29 -16.65
CA PRO A 435 11.99 4.69 -16.85
C PRO A 435 12.23 5.41 -15.52
N ALA A 436 13.10 6.43 -15.55
CA ALA A 436 13.34 7.29 -14.39
C ALA A 436 12.05 8.02 -13.97
N GLY A 437 11.86 8.21 -12.67
CA GLY A 437 10.67 8.79 -12.08
C GLY A 437 9.55 7.80 -11.75
N THR A 438 9.69 6.53 -12.16
CA THR A 438 8.83 5.41 -11.73
C THR A 438 8.81 5.31 -10.20
N SER A 439 7.62 5.11 -9.62
CA SER A 439 7.44 4.93 -8.19
C SER A 439 7.62 3.47 -7.80
N CYS A 440 8.45 3.22 -6.79
CA CYS A 440 8.78 1.90 -6.27
C CYS A 440 8.69 1.90 -4.73
N PHE A 441 8.75 0.73 -4.11
CA PHE A 441 8.64 0.52 -2.68
C PHE A 441 9.93 -0.09 -2.13
N ILE A 442 10.45 0.50 -1.06
CA ILE A 442 11.46 -0.14 -0.21
C ILE A 442 10.75 -0.72 1.01
N SER A 443 11.24 -1.84 1.53
CA SER A 443 10.69 -2.49 2.73
C SER A 443 11.78 -3.15 3.56
N GLY A 444 11.71 -3.00 4.88
CA GLY A 444 12.66 -3.59 5.81
C GLY A 444 12.46 -3.14 7.26
N TRP A 445 13.45 -3.43 8.11
CA TRP A 445 13.43 -3.21 9.56
C TRP A 445 14.50 -2.22 10.02
N GLY A 446 15.07 -1.43 9.10
CA GLY A 446 16.19 -0.54 9.37
C GLY A 446 15.88 0.61 10.33
N GLN A 447 16.91 1.42 10.58
CA GLN A 447 16.82 2.62 11.41
C GLN A 447 15.73 3.58 10.91
N THR A 448 15.05 4.22 11.86
CA THR A 448 14.01 5.22 11.62
C THR A 448 14.53 6.63 11.86
N GLU A 449 13.71 7.67 11.66
CA GLU A 449 14.09 9.07 11.93
C GLU A 449 14.47 9.35 13.41
N THR A 450 14.33 8.36 14.31
CA THR A 450 14.72 8.44 15.72
C THR A 450 15.99 7.64 16.06
N ASP A 451 16.81 7.24 15.07
CA ASP A 451 18.04 6.41 15.19
C ASP A 451 17.85 4.98 15.74
N ASP A 452 16.64 4.61 16.19
CA ASP A 452 16.31 3.25 16.61
C ASP A 452 15.92 2.36 15.42
N GLN A 453 16.42 1.11 15.43
CA GLN A 453 16.04 0.04 14.52
C GLN A 453 14.58 -0.38 14.72
N SER A 454 13.79 -0.49 13.66
CA SER A 454 12.38 -0.84 13.82
C SER A 454 12.17 -2.32 14.10
N HIS A 455 11.57 -2.64 15.25
CA HIS A 455 11.10 -4.00 15.54
C HIS A 455 9.93 -4.44 14.63
N GLN A 456 9.33 -3.55 13.83
CA GLN A 456 8.20 -3.82 12.94
C GLN A 456 8.60 -3.60 11.48
N LEU A 457 8.14 -4.45 10.58
CA LEU A 457 8.41 -4.29 9.15
C LEU A 457 7.81 -2.96 8.66
N LEU A 458 8.64 -2.12 8.05
CA LEU A 458 8.25 -0.84 7.47
C LEU A 458 8.25 -0.91 5.93
N ASP A 459 7.52 0.00 5.30
CA ASP A 459 7.66 0.26 3.88
C ASP A 459 7.46 1.73 3.48
N ALA A 460 8.17 2.16 2.44
CA ALA A 460 8.18 3.55 1.97
C ALA A 460 8.19 3.66 0.44
N ASN A 461 7.56 4.71 -0.09
CA ASN A 461 7.55 4.99 -1.53
C ASN A 461 8.70 5.92 -1.95
N VAL A 462 9.53 5.41 -2.86
CA VAL A 462 10.66 6.09 -3.49
C VAL A 462 10.44 6.23 -5.00
N LYS A 463 11.30 7.00 -5.67
CA LYS A 463 11.29 7.14 -7.14
C LYS A 463 12.65 6.86 -7.73
N LEU A 464 12.69 6.12 -8.85
CA LEU A 464 13.92 5.90 -9.62
C LEU A 464 14.50 7.22 -10.11
N ILE A 465 15.82 7.38 -9.99
CA ILE A 465 16.57 8.56 -10.46
C ILE A 465 17.43 8.10 -11.65
N SER A 466 17.52 8.91 -12.70
CA SER A 466 18.34 8.56 -13.87
C SER A 466 19.83 8.59 -13.53
N GLN A 467 20.62 7.69 -14.13
CA GLN A 467 22.06 7.56 -13.86
C GLN A 467 22.81 8.88 -14.03
N ARG A 468 22.56 9.59 -15.15
CA ARG A 468 23.12 10.93 -15.41
C ARG A 468 22.85 11.91 -14.28
N LYS A 469 21.66 11.85 -13.69
CA LYS A 469 21.30 12.72 -12.57
C LYS A 469 22.00 12.27 -11.29
N CYS A 470 21.99 10.98 -10.97
CA CYS A 470 22.60 10.54 -9.72
C CYS A 470 24.12 10.76 -9.67
N ASN A 471 24.79 10.66 -10.81
CA ASN A 471 26.21 10.98 -10.96
C ASN A 471 26.53 12.50 -11.05
N GLU A 472 25.56 13.41 -10.85
CA GLU A 472 25.85 14.84 -10.74
C GLU A 472 26.86 15.11 -9.58
N PRO A 473 27.82 16.05 -9.74
CA PRO A 473 28.82 16.38 -8.69
C PRO A 473 28.25 16.80 -7.33
N LYS A 474 26.97 17.17 -7.28
CA LYS A 474 26.26 17.55 -6.05
C LYS A 474 25.58 16.38 -5.33
N LEU A 475 25.56 15.19 -5.95
CA LEU A 475 24.95 13.97 -5.41
C LEU A 475 26.04 12.93 -5.12
N HIS A 476 26.63 12.32 -6.16
CA HIS A 476 27.60 11.22 -6.03
C HIS A 476 28.85 11.36 -6.93
N ASP A 477 29.05 12.50 -7.58
CA ASP A 477 30.29 12.88 -8.30
C ASP A 477 30.92 11.79 -9.19
N ASN A 478 30.10 11.23 -10.10
CA ASN A 478 30.49 10.19 -11.05
C ASN A 478 31.04 8.88 -10.46
N THR A 479 30.76 8.56 -9.20
CA THR A 479 31.23 7.32 -8.55
C THR A 479 30.45 6.06 -8.95
N LEU A 480 29.19 6.18 -9.37
CA LEU A 480 28.33 5.03 -9.72
C LEU A 480 28.56 4.55 -11.15
N ASP A 481 28.82 3.25 -11.30
CA ASP A 481 28.78 2.56 -12.60
C ASP A 481 27.39 1.97 -12.90
N ASP A 482 27.26 1.19 -13.97
CA ASP A 482 26.01 0.55 -14.39
C ASP A 482 25.58 -0.65 -13.52
N SER A 483 26.38 -1.07 -12.52
CA SER A 483 25.98 -2.08 -11.53
C SER A 483 25.03 -1.56 -10.46
N MET A 484 24.87 -0.24 -10.36
CA MET A 484 24.11 0.42 -9.30
C MET A 484 23.33 1.64 -9.83
N PHE A 485 22.23 1.97 -9.17
CA PHE A 485 21.38 3.12 -9.48
C PHE A 485 20.88 3.76 -8.19
N CYS A 486 20.19 4.89 -8.29
CA CYS A 486 19.64 5.57 -7.11
C CYS A 486 18.12 5.67 -7.15
N ALA A 487 17.52 5.64 -5.97
CA ALA A 487 16.11 5.98 -5.79
C ALA A 487 15.92 6.86 -4.55
N GLY A 488 14.96 7.78 -4.58
CA GLY A 488 14.72 8.65 -3.43
C GLY A 488 13.98 9.95 -3.77
N LYS A 489 14.05 10.94 -2.88
CA LYS A 489 13.31 12.21 -2.97
C LYS A 489 14.25 13.43 -3.04
N LEU A 490 14.76 13.75 -4.23
CA LEU A 490 15.70 14.85 -4.53
C LEU A 490 15.24 16.30 -4.22
N ARG A 491 14.14 16.53 -3.48
CA ARG A 491 13.61 17.87 -3.17
C ARG A 491 13.11 18.04 -1.72
N LYS A 492 13.12 17.00 -0.89
CA LYS A 492 12.78 17.05 0.55
C LYS A 492 13.71 16.07 1.30
N PRO A 493 14.22 16.41 2.49
CA PRO A 493 14.82 15.42 3.38
C PRO A 493 13.76 14.38 3.84
N GLY A 494 14.22 13.26 4.40
CA GLY A 494 13.43 12.40 5.29
C GLY A 494 12.84 11.10 4.72
N ILE A 495 13.19 10.64 3.51
CA ILE A 495 12.96 9.21 3.15
C ILE A 495 14.14 8.71 2.30
N ASP A 496 14.89 7.78 2.88
CA ASP A 496 15.88 6.94 2.22
C ASP A 496 15.93 5.56 2.92
N SER A 497 16.63 4.57 2.35
CA SER A 497 16.89 3.28 3.01
C SER A 497 18.02 3.37 4.04
N CYS A 498 17.95 2.60 5.12
CA CYS A 498 18.80 2.76 6.31
C CYS A 498 19.59 1.50 6.73
N GLU A 499 20.47 1.65 7.72
CA GLU A 499 21.16 0.51 8.36
C GLU A 499 20.12 -0.50 8.86
N GLY A 500 20.32 -1.78 8.55
CA GLY A 500 19.36 -2.86 8.82
C GLY A 500 18.40 -3.18 7.65
N ASP A 501 18.24 -2.29 6.67
CA ASP A 501 17.54 -2.59 5.40
C ASP A 501 18.49 -3.19 4.33
N SER A 502 19.80 -3.16 4.55
CA SER A 502 20.84 -3.68 3.65
C SER A 502 20.50 -5.05 3.06
N GLY A 503 20.60 -5.20 1.74
CA GLY A 503 20.20 -6.40 1.00
C GLY A 503 18.69 -6.61 0.84
N GLY A 504 17.86 -5.79 1.49
CA GLY A 504 16.41 -5.77 1.32
C GLY A 504 15.95 -5.25 -0.05
N PRO A 505 14.70 -5.52 -0.45
CA PRO A 505 14.21 -5.23 -1.78
C PRO A 505 13.82 -3.76 -1.98
N LEU A 506 14.21 -3.20 -3.13
CA LEU A 506 13.44 -2.17 -3.82
C LEU A 506 12.55 -2.87 -4.87
N THR A 507 11.24 -2.89 -4.65
CA THR A 507 10.26 -3.45 -5.56
C THR A 507 9.54 -2.39 -6.40
N CYS A 508 9.46 -2.60 -7.71
CA CYS A 508 8.67 -1.76 -8.62
C CYS A 508 7.49 -2.57 -9.17
N VAL A 509 6.36 -1.91 -9.45
CA VAL A 509 5.16 -2.57 -9.99
C VAL A 509 5.06 -2.33 -11.48
N GLU A 510 5.05 -3.40 -12.27
CA GLU A 510 4.86 -3.39 -13.72
C GLU A 510 3.77 -4.41 -14.09
N ASN A 511 2.77 -3.99 -14.88
CA ASN A 511 1.58 -4.81 -15.22
C ASN A 511 0.91 -5.51 -14.03
N GLY A 512 0.91 -4.86 -12.86
CA GLY A 512 0.32 -5.38 -11.62
C GLY A 512 1.12 -6.48 -10.92
N SER A 513 2.36 -6.76 -11.34
CA SER A 513 3.30 -7.66 -10.67
C SER A 513 4.46 -6.88 -10.05
N TYR A 514 4.93 -7.32 -8.88
CA TYR A 514 6.06 -6.73 -8.16
C TYR A 514 7.37 -7.38 -8.59
N TYR A 515 8.30 -6.55 -9.08
CA TYR A 515 9.64 -6.95 -9.50
C TYR A 515 10.68 -6.39 -8.54
N THR A 516 11.63 -7.22 -8.10
CA THR A 516 12.81 -6.82 -7.35
C THR A 516 13.76 -6.09 -8.29
N TYR A 517 13.60 -4.77 -8.39
CA TYR A 517 14.35 -3.94 -9.34
C TYR A 517 15.70 -3.49 -8.76
N GLY A 518 15.77 -3.33 -7.44
CA GLY A 518 17.00 -3.05 -6.72
C GLY A 518 17.12 -3.83 -5.41
N LEU A 519 18.33 -3.82 -4.87
CA LEU A 519 18.65 -4.24 -3.50
C LEU A 519 19.28 -3.06 -2.78
N VAL A 520 18.90 -2.80 -1.52
CA VAL A 520 19.54 -1.77 -0.70
C VAL A 520 21.03 -2.11 -0.55
N SER A 521 21.92 -1.18 -0.92
CA SER A 521 23.37 -1.42 -0.94
C SER A 521 24.12 -0.45 -0.02
N TRP A 522 24.20 0.83 -0.37
CA TRP A 522 24.91 1.85 0.43
C TRP A 522 24.33 3.25 0.25
N GLY A 523 24.79 4.20 1.06
CA GLY A 523 24.46 5.62 0.93
C GLY A 523 25.22 6.46 1.94
N ASP A 524 25.33 7.76 1.67
CA ASP A 524 26.07 8.73 2.48
C ASP A 524 25.37 9.12 3.82
N GLY A 525 24.30 8.42 4.19
CA GLY A 525 23.52 8.65 5.41
C GLY A 525 22.00 8.73 5.17
N CYS A 526 21.22 8.17 6.10
CA CYS A 526 19.76 8.09 6.06
C CYS A 526 19.07 9.44 5.81
N GLY A 527 18.19 9.49 4.80
CA GLY A 527 17.23 10.58 4.59
C GLY A 527 17.83 11.95 4.27
N LEU A 528 19.14 12.02 4.03
CA LEU A 528 19.86 13.29 3.88
C LEU A 528 19.35 14.11 2.69
N LYS A 529 19.24 15.43 2.90
CA LYS A 529 18.76 16.35 1.86
C LYS A 529 19.71 16.32 0.66
N ASN A 530 19.18 15.95 -0.50
CA ASN A 530 19.93 15.80 -1.75
C ASN A 530 21.00 14.69 -1.72
N LYS A 531 20.85 13.63 -0.93
CA LYS A 531 21.60 12.39 -1.12
C LYS A 531 20.63 11.23 -1.19
N PRO A 532 20.39 10.65 -2.39
CA PRO A 532 19.55 9.46 -2.53
C PRO A 532 20.37 8.19 -2.31
N GLY A 533 19.76 7.18 -1.68
CA GLY A 533 20.34 5.87 -1.48
C GLY A 533 20.67 5.16 -2.78
N VAL A 534 21.68 4.31 -2.71
CA VAL A 534 22.23 3.56 -3.83
C VAL A 534 21.83 2.10 -3.71
N TYR A 535 21.34 1.58 -4.83
CA TYR A 535 20.74 0.25 -4.93
C TYR A 535 21.44 -0.53 -6.04
N THR A 536 21.70 -1.83 -5.81
CA THR A 536 22.27 -2.71 -6.84
C THR A 536 21.25 -2.95 -7.96
N GLN A 537 21.64 -2.76 -9.22
CA GLN A 537 20.79 -2.85 -10.40
C GLN A 537 20.50 -4.33 -10.77
N VAL A 538 19.49 -4.94 -10.15
CA VAL A 538 19.20 -6.39 -10.25
C VAL A 538 19.04 -6.86 -11.71
N THR A 539 18.49 -6.02 -12.60
CA THR A 539 18.34 -6.33 -14.03
C THR A 539 19.66 -6.68 -14.72
N LYS A 540 20.79 -6.06 -14.33
CA LYS A 540 22.13 -6.37 -14.87
C LYS A 540 22.57 -7.80 -14.51
N PHE A 541 22.08 -8.33 -13.39
CA PHE A 541 22.45 -9.63 -12.84
C PHE A 541 21.42 -10.74 -13.14
N ALA A 542 20.32 -10.45 -13.83
CA ALA A 542 19.27 -11.44 -14.11
C ALA A 542 19.79 -12.71 -14.81
N GLY A 543 20.79 -12.58 -15.70
CA GLY A 543 21.50 -13.70 -16.31
C GLY A 543 22.27 -14.54 -15.29
N TRP A 544 23.12 -13.90 -14.49
CA TRP A 544 23.89 -14.56 -13.41
C TRP A 544 22.97 -15.27 -12.40
N ILE A 545 21.89 -14.63 -11.96
CA ILE A 545 20.89 -15.23 -11.05
C ILE A 545 20.34 -16.53 -11.66
N LYS A 546 19.96 -16.49 -12.94
CA LYS A 546 19.43 -17.65 -13.66
C LYS A 546 20.46 -18.78 -13.77
N ASP A 547 21.70 -18.47 -14.12
CA ASP A 547 22.78 -19.44 -14.33
C ASP A 547 23.24 -20.11 -13.03
N VAL A 548 23.30 -19.35 -11.92
CA VAL A 548 23.58 -19.90 -10.57
C VAL A 548 22.46 -20.86 -10.13
N ILE A 549 21.20 -20.45 -10.30
CA ILE A 549 20.04 -21.29 -9.93
C ILE A 549 19.99 -22.58 -10.78
N GLN A 550 20.34 -22.50 -12.07
CA GLN A 550 20.33 -23.65 -12.98
C GLN A 550 21.55 -24.59 -12.83
N SER A 551 22.74 -24.06 -12.58
CA SER A 551 23.93 -24.90 -12.32
C SER A 551 23.78 -25.69 -11.02
N SER A 552 23.23 -25.04 -9.98
CA SER A 552 23.00 -25.62 -8.64
C SER A 552 21.83 -26.61 -8.56
N SER A 553 21.02 -26.74 -9.63
CA SER A 553 20.06 -27.85 -9.78
C SER A 553 20.64 -29.04 -10.56
N ARG A 554 21.60 -28.81 -11.48
CA ARG A 554 22.29 -29.87 -12.22
C ARG A 554 23.28 -30.68 -11.38
N SER A 555 23.84 -30.11 -10.31
CA SER A 555 24.76 -30.84 -9.40
C SER A 555 24.07 -31.83 -8.43
N ARG A 556 22.79 -32.16 -8.65
CA ARG A 556 22.03 -33.18 -7.91
C ARG A 556 21.72 -34.44 -8.76
N HIS A 557 22.45 -34.64 -9.85
CA HIS A 557 22.41 -35.85 -10.70
C HIS A 557 23.80 -36.43 -10.86
#